data_AF-A0A9X1LPV8-F1
#
_entry.id   AF-A0A9X1LPV8-F1
#
_cell.length_a   1.000
_cell.length_b   1.000
_cell.length_c   1.000
_cell.angle_alpha   90.00
_cell.angle_beta   90.00
_cell.angle_gamma   90.00
#
_symmetry.space_group_name_H-M   'P 1'
#
loop_
_entity.id
_entity.type
_entity.pdbx_description
1 polymer ?
#
loop_
_entity_poly.entity_id
_entity_poly.type
_entity_poly.pdbx_seq_one_letter_code
_entity_poly.pdbx_strand_id
1 'polypeptide(L)' 'MLILTGLVRVSRSDAEAATMSAVVQGGGYLFAALGAPMMGALRETSGGWQLPLLVVVGIVLVYTASLVSAMLTVFRRR' A
#
# COMPACT_ATOMS: atom_id res chain seq x y z
N MET A 1 1.22 -10.34 5.50
CA MET A 1 2.12 -11.52 5.59
C MET A 1 3.09 -11.61 4.42
N LEU A 2 2.63 -11.61 3.17
CA LEU A 2 3.50 -11.81 1.99
C LEU A 2 4.67 -10.82 1.87
N ILE A 3 4.45 -9.54 2.19
CA ILE A 3 5.50 -8.51 2.16
C ILE A 3 6.62 -8.83 3.16
N LEU A 4 6.27 -9.18 4.42
CA LEU A 4 7.24 -9.52 5.46
C LEU A 4 8.01 -10.80 5.10
N THR A 5 7.32 -11.81 4.58
CA THR A 5 7.98 -13.04 4.11
C THR A 5 8.94 -12.77 2.95
N GLY A 6 8.60 -11.88 2.02
CA GLY A 6 9.51 -11.46 0.95
C GLY A 6 10.75 -10.74 1.49
N LEU A 7 10.56 -9.87 2.48
CA LEU A 7 11.62 -9.12 3.14
C LEU A 7 12.65 -10.04 3.84
N VAL A 8 12.15 -11.06 4.55
CA VAL A 8 13.00 -12.07 5.21
C VAL A 8 13.81 -12.86 4.19
N ARG A 9 13.27 -13.12 2.99
CA ARG A 9 14.01 -13.84 1.93
C ARG A 9 15.17 -13.03 1.34
N VAL A 10 15.10 -11.70 1.37
CA VAL A 10 16.14 -10.82 0.80
C VAL A 10 17.12 -10.31 1.87
N SER A 11 16.72 -10.29 3.15
CA SER A 11 17.57 -9.91 4.27
C SER A 11 18.74 -10.87 4.47
N ARG A 12 19.89 -10.32 4.89
CA ARG A 12 21.11 -11.10 5.18
C ARG A 12 21.20 -11.49 6.66
N SER A 13 20.35 -10.93 7.52
CA SER A 13 20.26 -11.24 8.96
C SER A 13 18.88 -10.92 9.55
N ASP A 14 18.56 -11.51 10.70
CA ASP A 14 17.31 -11.27 11.43
C ASP A 14 17.17 -9.80 11.87
N ALA A 15 18.27 -9.18 12.28
CA ALA A 15 18.30 -7.77 12.65
C ALA A 15 17.92 -6.87 11.47
N GLU A 16 18.44 -7.17 10.28
CA GLU A 16 18.11 -6.43 9.06
C GLU A 16 16.63 -6.63 8.66
N ALA A 17 16.12 -7.86 8.74
CA ALA A 17 14.71 -8.16 8.49
C ALA A 17 13.77 -7.42 9.45
N ALA A 18 14.13 -7.33 10.73
CA ALA A 18 13.37 -6.62 11.75
C ALA A 18 13.33 -5.11 11.47
N THR A 19 14.47 -4.50 11.16
CA THR A 19 14.54 -3.07 10.81
C THR A 19 13.73 -2.77 9.55
N MET A 20 13.89 -3.55 8.48
CA MET A 20 13.10 -3.36 7.26
C MET A 20 11.60 -3.51 7.54
N SER A 21 11.21 -4.47 8.38
CA SER A 21 9.81 -4.70 8.76
C SER A 21 9.25 -3.52 9.55
N ALA A 22 10.04 -2.91 10.43
CA ALA A 22 9.65 -1.73 11.19
C ALA A 22 9.42 -0.51 10.28
N VAL A 23 10.26 -0.31 9.26
CA VAL A 23 10.07 0.76 8.27
C VAL A 23 8.79 0.55 7.46
N VAL A 24 8.58 -0.67 6.95
CA VAL A 24 7.38 -1.01 6.15
C VAL A 24 6.11 -0.82 6.99
N GLN A 25 6.10 -1.32 8.23
CA GLN A 25 4.93 -1.19 9.11
C GLN A 25 4.71 0.24 9.57
N GLY A 26 5.76 0.94 10.01
CA GLY A 26 5.68 2.34 10.41
C GLY A 26 5.15 3.22 9.29
N GLY A 27 5.66 3.03 8.06
CA GLY A 27 5.14 3.71 6.88
C GLY A 27 3.67 3.37 6.61
N GLY A 28 3.31 2.09 6.66
CA GLY A 28 1.91 1.65 6.49
C GLY A 28 0.96 2.27 7.50
N TYR A 29 1.34 2.34 8.77
CA TYR A 29 0.56 2.99 9.82
C TYR A 29 0.45 4.50 9.63
N LEU A 30 1.51 5.17 9.17
CA LEU A 30 1.45 6.59 8.86
C LEU A 30 0.43 6.87 7.75
N PHE A 31 0.46 6.10 6.66
CA PHE A 31 -0.53 6.24 5.58
C PHE A 31 -1.96 5.94 6.06
N ALA A 32 -2.15 4.92 6.89
CA ALA A 32 -3.45 4.60 7.46
C ALA A 32 -3.99 5.73 8.35
N ALA A 33 -3.13 6.34 9.18
CA ALA A 33 -3.48 7.46 10.04
C ALA A 33 -3.85 8.71 9.23
N LEU A 34 -3.17 8.96 8.11
CA LEU A 34 -3.44 10.11 7.24
C LEU A 34 -4.68 9.91 6.36
N GLY A 35 -5.10 8.67 6.12
CA GLY A 35 -6.24 8.36 5.24
C GLY A 35 -7.54 9.05 5.66
N ALA A 36 -7.93 8.97 6.93
CA ALA A 36 -9.19 9.55 7.41
C ALA A 36 -9.21 11.09 7.35
N PRO A 37 -8.19 11.83 7.85
CA PRO A 37 -8.11 13.27 7.67
C PRO A 37 -8.16 13.72 6.21
N MET A 38 -7.45 13.01 5.32
CA MET A 38 -7.39 13.35 3.91
C MET A 38 -8.75 13.18 3.22
N MET A 39 -9.47 12.09 3.52
CA MET A 39 -10.84 11.89 3.03
C MET A 39 -11.84 12.90 3.62
N GLY A 40 -11.65 13.29 4.89
CA GLY A 40 -12.40 14.36 5.53
C GLY A 40 -12.25 15.70 4.80
N ALA A 41 -11.01 16.11 4.52
CA ALA A 41 -10.72 17.34 3.77
C ALA A 41 -11.29 17.30 2.34
N LEU A 42 -11.19 16.15 1.65
CA LEU A 42 -11.80 15.97 0.33
C LEU A 42 -13.32 16.09 0.38
N ARG A 43 -13.97 15.59 1.43
CA ARG A 43 -15.41 15.73 1.63
C ARG A 43 -15.81 17.18 1.91
N GLU A 44 -15.08 17.87 2.77
CA GLU A 44 -15.36 19.27 3.13
C GLU A 44 -15.23 20.19 1.92
N THR A 45 -14.19 20.01 1.11
CA THR A 45 -13.95 20.80 -0.09
C THR A 45 -14.93 20.51 -1.23
N SER A 46 -15.36 19.26 -1.39
CA SER A 46 -16.32 18.88 -2.43
C SER A 46 -17.79 18.98 -2.02
N GLY A 47 -18.08 19.24 -0.73
CA GLY A 47 -19.43 19.29 -0.18
C GLY A 47 -20.15 17.94 -0.13
N GLY A 48 -19.47 16.82 -0.41
CA GLY A 48 -20.09 15.51 -0.52
C GLY A 48 -19.11 14.34 -0.52
N TRP A 49 -19.63 13.12 -0.69
CA TRP A 49 -18.83 11.89 -0.64
C TRP A 49 -18.34 11.42 -2.01
N GLN A 50 -18.84 12.00 -3.11
CA GLN A 50 -18.50 11.56 -4.46
C GLN A 50 -17.00 11.64 -4.73
N LEU A 51 -16.35 12.76 -4.42
CA LEU A 51 -14.92 12.94 -4.67
C LEU A 51 -14.06 11.98 -3.81
N PRO A 52 -14.24 11.87 -2.47
CA PRO A 52 -13.54 10.86 -1.66
C PRO A 52 -13.71 9.43 -2.19
N LEU A 53 -14.94 9.03 -2.56
CA LEU A 53 -15.22 7.68 -3.05
C LEU A 53 -14.54 7.41 -4.39
N LEU A 54 -14.54 8.38 -5.31
CA LEU A 54 -13.82 8.26 -6.58
C LEU A 54 -12.31 8.12 -6.37
N VAL A 55 -11.73 8.82 -5.39
CA VAL A 55 -10.32 8.67 -5.02
C VAL A 55 -10.05 7.26 -4.51
N VAL A 56 -10.89 6.71 -3.63
CA VAL A 56 -10.75 5.32 -3.13
C VAL A 56 -10.83 4.32 -4.28
N VAL A 57 -11.82 4.46 -5.18
CA VAL A 57 -11.95 3.60 -6.36
C VAL A 57 -10.70 3.68 -7.23
N GLY A 58 -10.18 4.89 -7.48
CA GLY A 58 -8.94 5.10 -8.23
C GLY A 58 -7.74 4.38 -7.60
N ILE A 59 -7.57 4.49 -6.27
CA ILE A 59 -6.51 3.80 -5.53
C ILE A 59 -6.64 2.28 -5.68
N VAL A 60 -7.86 1.74 -5.52
CA VAL A 60 -8.12 0.30 -5.68
C VAL A 60 -7.77 -0.17 -7.09
N LEU A 61 -8.15 0.58 -8.13
CA LEU A 61 -7.83 0.24 -9.51
C LEU A 61 -6.31 0.22 -9.76
N VAL A 62 -5.57 1.23 -9.26
CA VAL A 62 -4.11 1.26 -9.36
C VAL A 62 -3.48 0.08 -8.64
N TYR A 63 -3.97 -0.25 -7.44
CA TYR A 63 -3.50 -1.41 -6.68
C TYR A 63 -3.74 -2.71 -7.45
N THR A 64 -4.95 -2.92 -7.96
CA THR A 64 -5.29 -4.10 -8.76
C THR A 64 -4.43 -4.19 -10.02
N ALA A 65 -4.24 -3.10 -10.76
CA ALA A 65 -3.40 -3.07 -11.95
C ALA A 65 -1.94 -3.41 -11.64
N SER A 66 -1.40 -2.86 -10.53
CA SER A 66 -0.04 -3.16 -10.07
C SER A 66 0.13 -4.64 -9.71
N LEU A 67 -0.87 -5.21 -9.05
CA LEU A 67 -0.86 -6.61 -8.63
C LEU A 67 -0.94 -7.56 -9.83
N VAL A 68 -1.81 -7.25 -10.80
CA VAL A 68 -1.88 -7.96 -12.08
C VAL A 68 -0.56 -7.85 -12.85
N SER A 69 0.03 -6.66 -12.96
CA SER A 69 1.32 -6.44 -13.60
C SER A 69 2.44 -7.26 -12.95
N ALA A 70 2.49 -7.30 -11.61
CA ALA A 70 3.43 -8.12 -10.86
C ALA A 70 3.23 -9.62 -11.17
N MET A 71 1.99 -10.10 -11.17
CA MET A 71 1.68 -11.50 -11.53
C MET A 71 2.14 -11.82 -12.96
N LEU A 72 1.78 -11.01 -13.94
CA LEU A 72 2.19 -11.19 -15.33
C LEU A 72 3.72 -11.22 -15.47
N THR A 73 4.44 -10.39 -14.71
CA THR A 73 5.91 -10.38 -14.71
C THR A 73 6.50 -11.68 -14.18
N VAL A 74 5.89 -12.29 -13.15
CA VAL A 74 6.32 -13.58 -12.60
C VAL A 74 6.03 -14.73 -13.58
N PHE A 75 4.85 -14.73 -14.22
CA PHE A 75 4.51 -15.76 -15.21
C PHE A 75 5.40 -15.71 -16.46
N ARG A 76 5.83 -14.53 -16.89
CA ARG A 76 6.76 -14.37 -18.03
C ARG A 76 8.20 -14.78 -17.74
N ARG A 77 8.56 -14.99 -16.46
CA ARG A 77 9.90 -15.41 -16.02
C ARG A 77 10.01 -16.93 -15.79
N ARG A 78 8.92 -17.68 -15.96
CA ARG A 78 8.89 -19.14 -15.97
C ARG A 78 8.75 -19.64 -17.40
#